data_AF-A0A9P8RRN1-F1
#
_entry.id   AF-A0A9P8RRN1-F1
#
_cell.length_a   1.000
_cell.length_b   1.000
_cell.length_c   1.000
_cell.angle_alpha   90.00
_cell.angle_beta   90.00
_cell.angle_gamma   90.00
#
_symmetry.space_group_name_H-M   'P 1'
#
loop_
_entity.id
_entity.type
_entity.pdbx_description
1 polymer ?
#
loop_
_entity_poly.entity_id
_entity_poly.type
_entity_poly.pdbx_seq_one_letter_code
_entity_poly.pdbx_strand_id
1 'polypeptide(L)'
;MSAEALGRTLLGEVKEEGLDEVRDILHSLRILCGSRQRSQLHIPALDRLLNVFIQPFPIPRQPAAAAAEQVLHPSKQFNPTGASSYQAKVVPAVVEITSTSPYCGKTHLLYYITAIAVLPSKVNDVFLNGKEGAVVVLDTDARFDVLRLRQVMKHFIKTRHSEASALSEYDEDGLEGVIRHALLHVHIYHPQSSASLAATIEAIPPYLLCGTGKKHFSSGRALEAVLLDSVSAFVYQDRADSNNNNNSAGGPNHKPSGGNAFVKRYQDI
;
A
#
# COMPACT_ATOMS: atom_id res chain seq x y z
N MET A 1 -1.64 -42.62 15.23
CA MET A 1 -1.68 -41.16 15.41
C MET A 1 -2.97 -40.65 14.79
N SER A 2 -3.78 -39.86 15.50
CA SER A 2 -5.05 -39.36 14.95
C SER A 2 -4.81 -38.16 14.03
N ALA A 3 -5.69 -37.95 13.05
CA ALA A 3 -5.65 -36.79 12.16
C ALA A 3 -5.65 -35.45 12.92
N GLU A 4 -6.23 -35.42 14.12
CA GLU A 4 -6.26 -34.25 14.99
C GLU A 4 -4.89 -33.94 15.61
N ALA A 5 -4.12 -34.97 15.98
CA ALA A 5 -2.75 -34.79 16.47
C ALA A 5 -1.82 -34.31 15.34
N LEU A 6 -2.00 -34.83 14.12
CA LEU A 6 -1.23 -34.39 12.95
C LEU A 6 -1.58 -32.95 12.56
N GLY A 7 -2.86 -32.56 12.65
CA GLY A 7 -3.32 -31.19 12.37
C GLY A 7 -2.77 -30.17 13.37
N ARG A 8 -2.66 -30.52 14.65
CA ARG A 8 -2.06 -29.64 15.67
C ARG A 8 -0.55 -29.45 15.47
N THR A 9 0.17 -30.47 15.02
CA THR A 9 1.60 -30.37 14.72
C THR A 9 1.86 -29.54 13.46
N LEU A 10 1.06 -29.75 12.39
CA LEU A 10 1.17 -28.98 11.14
C LEU A 10 0.84 -27.49 11.31
N LEU A 11 -0.05 -27.14 12.26
CA LEU A 11 -0.35 -25.75 12.59
C LEU A 11 0.67 -25.11 13.55
N GLY A 12 1.47 -25.92 14.27
CA GLY A 12 2.53 -25.42 15.16
C GLY A 12 3.85 -25.14 14.44
N GLU A 13 4.04 -25.68 13.24
CA GLU A 13 5.27 -25.55 12.43
C GLU A 13 5.18 -24.51 11.32
N VAL A 14 4.03 -23.82 11.17
CA VAL A 14 3.97 -22.61 10.36
C VAL A 14 4.71 -21.52 11.13
N LYS A 15 6.01 -21.43 10.87
CA LYS A 15 6.78 -20.23 11.17
C LYS A 15 6.14 -19.12 10.33
N GLU A 16 5.23 -18.37 10.95
CA GLU A 16 4.75 -17.10 10.42
C GLU A 16 5.97 -16.19 10.33
N GLU A 17 6.70 -16.23 9.21
CA GLU A 17 7.57 -15.14 8.81
C GLU A 17 6.62 -14.00 8.44
N GLY A 18 6.21 -13.30 9.49
CA GLY A 18 5.03 -12.47 9.51
C GLY A 18 5.18 -11.28 8.59
N LEU A 19 4.04 -10.90 8.01
CA LEU A 19 3.78 -9.57 7.47
C LEU A 19 4.08 -8.43 8.47
N ASP A 20 4.52 -8.73 9.70
CA ASP A 20 5.00 -7.79 10.70
C ASP A 20 6.24 -7.02 10.25
N GLU A 21 7.18 -7.66 9.54
CA GLU A 21 8.33 -6.94 8.96
C GLU A 21 7.87 -5.98 7.86
N VAL A 22 6.95 -6.44 6.99
CA VAL A 22 6.27 -5.60 5.99
C VAL A 22 5.52 -4.45 6.67
N ARG A 23 4.86 -4.70 7.80
CA ARG A 23 4.15 -3.68 8.58
C ARG A 23 5.12 -2.64 9.13
N ASP A 24 6.27 -3.04 9.64
CA ASP A 24 7.28 -2.14 10.20
C ASP A 24 7.96 -1.29 9.11
N ILE A 25 8.12 -1.85 7.89
CA ILE A 25 8.59 -1.11 6.72
C ILE A 25 7.53 -0.11 6.24
N LEU A 26 6.26 -0.53 6.13
CA LEU A 26 5.15 0.36 5.79
C LEU A 26 4.97 1.48 6.83
N HIS A 27 5.21 1.17 8.11
CA HIS A 27 5.21 2.16 9.19
C HIS A 27 6.38 3.15 9.05
N SER A 28 7.55 2.69 8.64
CA SER A 28 8.73 3.54 8.41
C SER A 28 8.57 4.46 7.19
N LEU A 29 7.99 3.93 6.10
CA LEU A 29 7.61 4.73 4.91
C LEU A 29 6.71 5.90 5.28
N ARG A 30 5.74 5.67 6.18
CA ARG A 30 4.80 6.71 6.63
C ARG A 30 5.46 7.85 7.40
N ILE A 31 6.42 7.56 8.29
CA ILE A 31 7.12 8.59 9.07
C ILE A 31 7.83 9.56 8.13
N LEU A 32 8.35 9.05 7.02
CA LEU A 32 9.03 9.82 6.00
C LEU A 32 8.07 10.62 5.10
N CYS A 33 6.84 10.15 4.87
CA CYS A 33 5.89 10.77 3.94
C CYS A 33 5.10 11.98 4.50
N GLY A 34 5.15 12.27 5.81
CA GLY A 34 4.57 13.49 6.40
C GLY A 34 3.04 13.62 6.27
N SER A 35 2.30 13.54 7.37
CA SER A 35 0.84 13.70 7.35
C SER A 35 0.43 15.15 7.02
N ARG A 36 -0.04 15.42 5.80
CA ARG A 36 -0.66 16.71 5.44
C ARG A 36 -2.10 16.50 4.93
N GLN A 37 -3.05 16.85 5.80
CA GLN A 37 -4.48 17.12 5.57
C GLN A 37 -5.49 15.97 5.31
N ARG A 38 -6.77 16.34 5.49
CA ARG A 38 -7.96 15.55 5.91
C ARG A 38 -8.64 14.71 4.80
N SER A 39 -8.09 14.66 3.59
CA SER A 39 -8.59 13.84 2.49
C SER A 39 -7.45 12.99 1.92
N GLN A 40 -7.44 11.70 2.26
CA GLN A 40 -6.33 10.80 1.98
C GLN A 40 -6.35 10.26 0.56
N LEU A 41 -7.53 10.17 -0.08
CA LEU A 41 -7.66 9.66 -1.44
C LEU A 41 -8.32 10.65 -2.41
N HIS A 42 -8.90 11.76 -1.92
CA HIS A 42 -9.70 12.72 -2.71
C HIS A 42 -10.91 12.05 -3.40
N ILE A 43 -11.40 10.99 -2.78
CA ILE A 43 -12.60 10.26 -3.19
C ILE A 43 -13.57 10.38 -2.02
N PRO A 44 -14.58 11.26 -2.08
CA PRO A 44 -15.39 11.59 -0.90
C PRO A 44 -16.02 10.39 -0.21
N ALA A 45 -16.43 9.37 -0.96
CA ALA A 45 -16.97 8.14 -0.41
C ALA A 45 -15.93 7.36 0.41
N LEU A 46 -14.71 7.20 -0.10
CA LEU A 46 -13.63 6.49 0.60
C LEU A 46 -13.05 7.33 1.74
N ASP A 47 -12.87 8.63 1.54
CA ASP A 47 -12.38 9.53 2.58
C ASP A 47 -13.33 9.57 3.79
N ARG A 48 -14.65 9.50 3.57
CA ARG A 48 -15.62 9.36 4.67
C ARG A 48 -15.40 8.08 5.46
N LEU A 49 -15.16 6.95 4.79
CA LEU A 49 -14.90 5.66 5.46
C LEU A 49 -13.57 5.70 6.23
N LEU A 50 -12.52 6.20 5.60
CA LEU A 50 -11.19 6.33 6.22
C LEU A 50 -11.22 7.23 7.46
N ASN A 51 -11.95 8.34 7.39
CA ASN A 51 -12.10 9.28 8.50
C ASN A 51 -12.86 8.71 9.70
N VAL A 52 -13.50 7.53 9.60
CA VAL A 52 -14.04 6.81 10.78
C VAL A 52 -12.91 6.16 11.58
N PHE A 53 -11.92 5.59 10.88
CA PHE A 53 -10.86 4.77 11.49
C PHE A 53 -9.62 5.56 11.92
N ILE A 54 -9.46 6.79 11.40
CA ILE A 54 -8.23 7.60 11.58
C ILE A 54 -8.43 8.73 12.61
N GLN A 55 -9.61 8.83 13.24
CA GLN A 55 -9.86 9.79 14.33
C GLN A 55 -8.85 9.55 15.47
N PRO A 56 -8.10 10.57 15.91
CA PRO A 56 -7.24 10.41 17.07
C PRO A 56 -8.11 10.19 18.31
N PHE A 57 -7.97 9.01 18.92
CA PHE A 57 -8.54 8.76 20.26
C PHE A 57 -7.91 9.75 21.26
N PRO A 58 -8.71 10.56 21.98
CA PRO A 58 -8.19 11.29 23.13
C PRO A 58 -7.86 10.27 24.22
N ILE A 59 -6.57 10.08 24.50
CA ILE A 59 -6.11 9.21 25.60
C ILE A 59 -6.32 9.97 26.92
N PRO A 60 -7.16 9.49 27.86
CA PRO A 60 -7.26 10.07 29.19
C PRO A 60 -5.98 9.76 29.99
N ARG A 61 -5.29 10.78 30.52
CA ARG A 61 -4.19 10.53 31.46
C ARG A 61 -4.74 9.91 32.75
N GLN A 62 -4.17 8.78 33.13
CA GLN A 62 -4.30 8.21 34.47
C GLN A 62 -3.67 9.20 35.47
N PRO A 63 -4.37 9.63 36.54
CA PRO A 63 -3.84 10.61 37.47
C PRO A 63 -2.64 10.02 38.21
N ALA A 64 -1.47 10.65 38.06
CA ALA A 64 -0.30 10.35 38.85
C ALA A 64 -0.63 10.56 40.34
N ALA A 65 -0.27 9.59 41.16
CA ALA A 65 -0.47 9.61 42.60
C ALA A 65 0.06 10.92 43.19
N ALA A 66 -0.82 11.60 43.93
CA ALA A 66 -0.52 12.80 44.67
C ALA A 66 0.44 12.48 45.83
N ALA A 67 1.68 12.95 45.72
CA ALA A 67 2.49 13.31 46.88
C ALA A 67 2.36 14.82 47.03
N ALA A 68 1.41 15.25 47.88
CA ALA A 68 1.21 16.64 48.24
C ALA A 68 2.00 16.93 49.52
N GLU A 69 3.03 17.77 49.42
CA GLU A 69 3.50 18.56 50.55
C GLU A 69 3.17 20.03 50.29
N GLN A 70 2.53 20.61 51.30
CA GLN A 70 1.89 21.92 51.34
C GLN A 70 2.94 23.03 51.37
N VAL A 71 2.74 24.16 50.68
CA VAL A 71 2.90 25.53 51.23
C VAL A 71 2.05 26.52 50.42
N LEU A 72 1.43 27.42 51.18
CA LEU A 72 0.38 28.41 50.94
C LEU A 72 0.92 29.76 50.39
N HIS A 73 0.05 30.51 49.67
CA HIS A 73 0.01 31.98 49.43
C HIS A 73 0.23 32.55 48.00
N PRO A 74 -0.41 33.71 47.67
CA PRO A 74 -1.26 33.83 46.48
C PRO A 74 -0.80 34.89 45.46
N SER A 75 -1.56 34.98 44.37
CA SER A 75 -1.63 36.02 43.34
C SER A 75 -0.54 36.03 42.26
N LYS A 76 -0.94 35.61 41.05
CA LYS A 76 -0.53 36.22 39.76
C LYS A 76 -1.39 35.69 38.61
N GLN A 77 -2.11 36.63 38.01
CA GLN A 77 -2.51 36.74 36.60
C GLN A 77 -2.75 35.46 35.80
N PHE A 78 -4.02 35.30 35.41
CA PHE A 78 -4.49 34.38 34.40
C PHE A 78 -3.90 34.75 33.02
N ASN A 79 -2.86 34.03 32.59
CA ASN A 79 -2.43 33.99 31.19
C ASN A 79 -2.94 32.66 30.59
N PRO A 80 -3.85 32.65 29.61
CA PRO A 80 -4.22 31.44 28.90
C PRO A 80 -3.18 31.19 27.78
N THR A 81 -1.93 30.93 28.14
CA THR A 81 -0.90 30.44 27.21
C THR A 81 -0.53 29.03 27.60
N GLY A 82 -1.39 28.10 27.19
CA GLY A 82 -1.23 26.68 27.45
C GLY A 82 -2.03 25.85 26.46
N ALA A 83 -1.93 26.18 25.16
CA ALA A 83 -2.30 25.25 24.10
C ALA A 83 -1.33 24.07 24.16
N SER A 84 -1.61 23.12 25.06
CA SER A 84 -1.00 21.80 25.08
C SER A 84 -1.24 21.18 23.70
N SER A 85 -0.19 21.11 22.90
CA SER A 85 -0.20 20.48 21.59
C SER A 85 -0.46 18.99 21.74
N TYR A 86 -1.72 18.59 21.64
CA TYR A 86 -2.11 17.19 21.47
C TYR A 86 -1.54 16.70 20.13
N GLN A 87 -0.38 16.04 20.14
CA GLN A 87 0.06 15.28 18.97
C GLN A 87 -0.79 14.01 18.87
N ALA A 88 -1.89 14.13 18.14
CA ALA A 88 -2.68 13.01 17.66
C ALA A 88 -1.76 11.99 16.96
N LYS A 89 -1.59 10.80 17.55
CA LYS A 89 -0.89 9.69 16.91
C LYS A 89 -1.77 9.17 15.76
N VAL A 90 -1.52 9.63 14.55
CA VAL A 90 -2.27 9.19 13.36
C VAL A 90 -1.79 7.78 13.01
N VAL A 91 -2.66 6.78 13.13
CA VAL A 91 -2.40 5.39 12.69
C VAL A 91 -2.57 5.29 11.17
N PRO A 92 -1.72 4.56 10.43
CA PRO A 92 -1.95 4.30 9.00
C PRO A 92 -3.21 3.50 8.77
N ALA A 93 -4.00 3.95 7.80
CA ALA A 93 -5.08 3.15 7.26
C ALA A 93 -4.51 2.23 6.19
N VAL A 94 -4.62 0.93 6.43
CA VAL A 94 -4.51 -0.09 5.40
C VAL A 94 -5.93 -0.41 4.98
N VAL A 95 -6.21 -0.33 3.68
CA VAL A 95 -7.53 -0.63 3.12
C VAL A 95 -7.42 -1.88 2.27
N GLU A 96 -8.11 -2.94 2.69
CA GLU A 96 -8.30 -4.12 1.88
C GLU A 96 -9.61 -3.99 1.08
N ILE A 97 -9.53 -4.23 -0.23
CA ILE A 97 -10.70 -4.22 -1.11
C ILE A 97 -10.95 -5.66 -1.57
N THR A 98 -11.97 -6.28 -1.01
CA THR A 98 -12.40 -7.64 -1.37
C THR A 98 -13.70 -7.62 -2.16
N SER A 99 -13.92 -8.62 -3.01
CA SER A 99 -15.21 -8.84 -3.64
C SER A 99 -15.56 -10.33 -3.68
N THR A 100 -16.83 -10.65 -3.60
CA THR A 100 -17.34 -12.04 -3.66
C THR A 100 -17.37 -12.61 -5.08
N SER A 101 -17.23 -11.76 -6.09
CA SER A 101 -17.16 -12.17 -7.49
C SER A 101 -15.99 -11.50 -8.23
N PRO A 102 -15.45 -12.16 -9.27
CA PRO A 102 -14.47 -11.55 -10.15
C PRO A 102 -15.10 -10.36 -10.91
N TYR A 103 -14.27 -9.50 -11.49
CA TYR A 103 -14.70 -8.37 -12.33
C TYR A 103 -15.55 -7.28 -11.64
N CYS A 104 -15.57 -7.22 -10.30
CA CYS A 104 -16.25 -6.16 -9.53
C CYS A 104 -15.61 -4.76 -9.62
N GLY A 105 -14.68 -4.53 -10.54
CA GLY A 105 -14.05 -3.23 -10.74
C GLY A 105 -12.95 -2.86 -9.74
N LYS A 106 -12.41 -3.80 -8.95
CA LYS A 106 -11.31 -3.54 -7.99
C LYS A 106 -10.08 -2.91 -8.66
N THR A 107 -9.54 -3.56 -9.68
CA THR A 107 -8.43 -3.03 -10.49
C THR A 107 -8.80 -1.70 -11.17
N HIS A 108 -10.08 -1.52 -11.55
CA HIS A 108 -10.54 -0.24 -12.09
C HIS A 108 -10.52 0.89 -11.06
N LEU A 109 -10.92 0.60 -9.82
CA LEU A 109 -10.80 1.53 -8.71
C LEU A 109 -9.34 1.88 -8.41
N LEU A 110 -8.41 0.91 -8.52
CA LEU A 110 -6.97 1.18 -8.39
C LEU A 110 -6.45 2.12 -9.49
N TYR A 111 -6.89 1.97 -10.74
CA TYR A 111 -6.56 2.95 -11.79
C TYR A 111 -7.09 4.35 -11.46
N TYR A 112 -8.31 4.44 -10.93
CA TYR A 112 -8.90 5.72 -10.57
C TYR A 112 -8.17 6.41 -9.40
N ILE A 113 -7.84 5.65 -8.34
CA ILE A 113 -7.03 6.14 -7.22
C ILE A 113 -5.66 6.60 -7.72
N THR A 114 -5.01 5.80 -8.58
CA THR A 114 -3.72 6.15 -9.18
C THR A 114 -3.82 7.46 -9.95
N ALA A 115 -4.83 7.60 -10.82
CA ALA A 115 -5.03 8.79 -11.64
C ALA A 115 -5.14 10.06 -10.77
N ILE A 116 -5.99 10.05 -9.73
CA ILE A 116 -6.15 11.21 -8.84
C ILE A 116 -4.85 11.52 -8.09
N ALA A 117 -4.13 10.49 -7.64
CA ALA A 117 -2.90 10.67 -6.89
C ALA A 117 -1.78 11.34 -7.71
N VAL A 118 -1.62 11.01 -9.00
CA VAL A 118 -0.51 11.54 -9.81
C VAL A 118 -0.85 12.74 -10.69
N LEU A 119 -2.14 12.91 -11.05
CA LEU A 119 -2.57 14.06 -11.85
C LEU A 119 -2.36 15.38 -11.10
N PRO A 120 -2.10 16.49 -11.82
CA PRO A 120 -1.97 17.80 -11.20
C PRO A 120 -3.31 18.27 -10.62
N SER A 121 -3.26 19.23 -9.70
CA SER A 121 -4.46 19.81 -9.10
C SER A 121 -5.31 20.61 -10.11
N LYS A 122 -4.67 21.13 -11.17
CA LYS A 122 -5.29 21.92 -12.23
C LYS A 122 -4.70 21.62 -13.61
N VAL A 123 -5.51 21.75 -14.65
CA VAL A 123 -5.10 21.77 -16.07
C VAL A 123 -5.92 22.84 -16.78
N ASN A 124 -5.27 23.78 -17.47
CA ASN A 124 -5.92 24.88 -18.20
C ASN A 124 -7.04 25.55 -17.37
N ASP A 125 -6.71 25.96 -16.14
CA ASP A 125 -7.60 26.57 -15.15
C ASP A 125 -8.76 25.72 -14.60
N VAL A 126 -8.94 24.49 -15.09
CA VAL A 126 -9.92 23.53 -14.56
C VAL A 126 -9.31 22.77 -13.39
N PHE A 127 -10.01 22.78 -12.24
CA PHE A 127 -9.61 22.02 -11.06
C PHE A 127 -9.91 20.52 -11.23
N LEU A 128 -8.86 19.72 -11.27
CA LEU A 128 -8.96 18.26 -11.30
C LEU A 128 -9.03 17.66 -9.89
N ASN A 129 -8.61 18.41 -8.87
CA ASN A 129 -8.38 17.91 -7.51
C ASN A 129 -7.36 16.74 -7.45
N GLY A 130 -6.47 16.67 -8.44
CA GLY A 130 -5.32 15.77 -8.40
C GLY A 130 -4.32 16.20 -7.32
N LYS A 131 -3.48 15.26 -6.88
CA LYS A 131 -2.53 15.49 -5.77
C LYS A 131 -1.11 15.77 -6.21
N GLU A 132 -0.79 15.57 -7.49
CA GLU A 132 0.55 15.76 -8.03
C GLU A 132 1.64 14.96 -7.28
N GLY A 133 1.25 13.80 -6.75
CA GLY A 133 2.10 12.92 -5.98
C GLY A 133 2.82 11.87 -6.82
N ALA A 134 3.37 10.88 -6.14
CA ALA A 134 3.86 9.63 -6.69
C ALA A 134 3.05 8.45 -6.15
N VAL A 135 2.95 7.39 -6.94
CA VAL A 135 2.27 6.14 -6.58
C VAL A 135 3.20 4.96 -6.83
N VAL A 136 3.20 3.99 -5.94
CA VAL A 136 3.81 2.68 -6.15
C VAL A 136 2.70 1.65 -6.37
N VAL A 137 2.83 0.86 -7.43
CA VAL A 137 1.98 -0.27 -7.76
C VAL A 137 2.82 -1.54 -7.67
N LEU A 138 2.43 -2.44 -6.79
CA LEU A 138 2.97 -3.79 -6.63
C LEU A 138 2.01 -4.73 -7.35
N ASP A 139 2.30 -5.02 -8.61
CA ASP A 139 1.50 -5.86 -9.49
C ASP A 139 2.03 -7.30 -9.46
N THR A 140 1.46 -8.10 -8.57
CA THR A 140 1.91 -9.48 -8.34
C THR A 140 1.41 -10.45 -9.41
N ASP A 141 0.34 -10.09 -10.13
CA ASP A 141 -0.28 -10.93 -11.16
C ASP A 141 0.16 -10.52 -12.59
N ALA A 142 0.97 -9.46 -12.73
CA ALA A 142 1.39 -8.88 -14.01
C ALA A 142 0.21 -8.46 -14.91
N ARG A 143 -0.84 -7.89 -14.31
CA ARG A 143 -2.09 -7.51 -14.98
C ARG A 143 -2.30 -6.01 -15.09
N PHE A 144 -1.41 -5.21 -14.55
CA PHE A 144 -1.51 -3.76 -14.59
C PHE A 144 -1.24 -3.24 -16.01
N ASP A 145 -2.22 -2.53 -16.56
CA ASP A 145 -2.20 -1.99 -17.91
C ASP A 145 -2.09 -0.45 -17.86
N VAL A 146 -0.92 0.04 -18.24
CA VAL A 146 -0.63 1.48 -18.32
C VAL A 146 -1.48 2.18 -19.38
N LEU A 147 -1.84 1.50 -20.47
CA LEU A 147 -2.73 2.06 -21.48
C LEU A 147 -4.13 2.23 -20.92
N ARG A 148 -4.58 1.29 -20.09
CA ARG A 148 -5.85 1.42 -19.37
C ARG A 148 -5.81 2.57 -18.38
N LEU A 149 -4.73 2.73 -17.61
CA LEU A 149 -4.55 3.89 -16.72
C LEU A 149 -4.62 5.20 -17.51
N ARG A 150 -3.90 5.30 -18.63
CA ARG A 150 -3.93 6.47 -19.53
C ARG A 150 -5.34 6.81 -19.99
N GLN A 151 -6.12 5.81 -20.41
CA GLN A 151 -7.52 6.00 -20.82
C GLN A 151 -8.37 6.56 -19.67
N VAL A 152 -8.19 6.03 -18.46
CA VAL A 152 -8.89 6.51 -17.25
C VAL A 152 -8.52 7.96 -16.97
N MET A 153 -7.23 8.31 -17.01
CA MET A 153 -6.77 9.69 -16.81
C MET A 153 -7.34 10.64 -17.86
N LYS A 154 -7.27 10.26 -19.14
CA LYS A 154 -7.83 11.05 -20.25
C LYS A 154 -9.33 11.28 -20.08
N HIS A 155 -10.08 10.22 -19.78
CA HIS A 155 -11.52 10.33 -19.55
C HIS A 155 -11.83 11.21 -18.34
N PHE A 156 -11.12 11.03 -17.23
CA PHE A 156 -11.28 11.84 -16.03
C PHE A 156 -11.09 13.33 -16.28
N ILE A 157 -10.02 13.71 -16.99
CA ILE A 157 -9.75 15.11 -17.32
C ILE A 157 -10.87 15.66 -18.21
N LYS A 158 -11.24 14.96 -19.29
CA LYS A 158 -12.33 15.38 -20.19
C LYS A 158 -13.66 15.59 -19.46
N THR A 159 -14.01 14.69 -18.55
CA THR A 159 -15.23 14.81 -17.75
C THR A 159 -15.19 16.06 -16.87
N ARG A 160 -14.07 16.35 -16.20
CA ARG A 160 -13.92 17.57 -15.37
C ARG A 160 -13.98 18.86 -16.19
N HIS A 161 -13.42 18.88 -17.39
CA HIS A 161 -13.55 20.02 -18.29
C HIS A 161 -14.99 20.24 -18.75
N SER A 162 -15.70 19.15 -19.07
CA SER A 162 -17.13 19.22 -19.43
C SER A 162 -17.99 19.77 -18.29
N GLU A 163 -17.72 19.35 -17.05
CA GLU A 163 -18.45 19.83 -15.86
C GLU A 163 -18.18 21.32 -15.57
N ALA A 164 -16.95 21.78 -15.82
CA ALA A 164 -16.56 23.17 -15.60
C ALA A 164 -17.13 24.16 -16.64
N SER A 165 -17.90 23.69 -17.63
CA SER A 165 -18.41 24.49 -18.76
C SER A 165 -17.30 25.28 -19.49
N ALA A 166 -16.06 24.80 -19.39
CA ALA A 166 -14.92 25.38 -20.06
C ALA A 166 -14.96 24.97 -21.53
N LEU A 167 -15.46 25.86 -22.39
CA LEU A 167 -15.46 25.72 -23.86
C LEU A 167 -14.07 25.90 -24.49
N SER A 168 -12.99 25.64 -23.74
CA SER A 168 -11.64 25.74 -24.29
C SER A 168 -11.44 24.63 -25.31
N GLU A 169 -11.02 24.99 -26.51
CA GLU A 169 -10.56 24.09 -27.55
C GLU A 169 -9.57 23.09 -26.94
N TYR A 170 -9.86 21.79 -27.06
CA TYR A 170 -9.04 20.74 -26.47
C TYR A 170 -7.73 20.63 -27.26
N ASP A 171 -6.65 21.15 -26.68
CA ASP A 171 -5.31 20.77 -27.11
C ASP A 171 -5.05 19.31 -26.68
N GLU A 172 -5.35 18.37 -27.58
CA GLU A 172 -5.13 16.93 -27.38
C GLU A 172 -3.64 16.63 -27.12
N ASP A 173 -2.73 17.37 -27.75
CA ASP A 173 -1.28 17.17 -27.57
C ASP A 173 -0.83 17.66 -26.19
N GLY A 174 -1.32 18.81 -25.75
CA GLY A 174 -1.12 19.31 -24.39
C GLY A 174 -1.67 18.35 -23.33
N LEU A 175 -2.87 17.80 -23.56
CA LEU A 175 -3.48 16.80 -22.66
C LEU A 175 -2.64 15.53 -22.55
N GLU A 176 -2.19 14.98 -23.68
CA GLU A 176 -1.33 13.79 -23.68
C GLU A 176 0.03 14.09 -23.00
N GLY A 177 0.54 15.32 -23.15
CA GLY A 177 1.72 15.81 -22.43
C GLY A 177 1.55 15.76 -20.91
N VAL A 178 0.41 16.23 -20.38
CA VAL A 178 0.08 16.17 -18.96
C VAL A 178 -0.01 14.73 -18.47
N ILE A 179 -0.69 13.86 -19.21
CA ILE A 179 -0.86 12.46 -18.84
C ILE A 179 0.49 11.76 -18.83
N ARG A 180 1.31 11.95 -19.87
CA ARG A 180 2.66 11.38 -19.95
C ARG A 180 3.52 11.84 -18.78
N HIS A 181 3.47 13.12 -18.43
CA HIS A 181 4.22 13.64 -17.28
C HIS A 181 3.74 13.01 -15.95
N ALA A 182 2.43 12.87 -15.76
CA ALA A 182 1.87 12.21 -14.57
C ALA A 182 2.26 10.73 -14.47
N LEU A 183 2.31 10.02 -15.60
CA LEU A 183 2.74 8.61 -15.66
C LEU A 183 4.20 8.39 -15.25
N LEU A 184 5.08 9.39 -15.37
CA LEU A 184 6.47 9.31 -14.87
C LEU A 184 6.55 9.12 -13.35
N HIS A 185 5.45 9.37 -12.64
CA HIS A 185 5.38 9.27 -11.18
C HIS A 185 4.62 8.01 -10.71
N VAL A 186 4.29 7.10 -11.61
CA VAL A 186 3.75 5.78 -11.32
C VAL A 186 4.87 4.75 -11.39
N HIS A 187 5.23 4.16 -10.25
CA HIS A 187 6.28 3.14 -10.13
C HIS A 187 5.63 1.77 -10.06
N ILE A 188 5.85 0.93 -11.07
CA ILE A 188 5.22 -0.39 -11.15
C ILE A 188 6.31 -1.45 -10.92
N TYR A 189 6.08 -2.34 -9.97
CA TYR A 189 6.93 -3.49 -9.69
C TYR A 189 6.14 -4.77 -9.86
N HIS A 190 6.80 -5.80 -10.39
CA HIS A 190 6.20 -7.12 -10.63
C HIS A 190 6.92 -8.19 -9.81
N PRO A 191 6.78 -8.21 -8.48
CA PRO A 191 7.39 -9.24 -7.66
C PRO A 191 6.85 -10.62 -8.04
N GLN A 192 7.72 -11.63 -8.01
CA GLN A 192 7.41 -13.00 -8.46
C GLN A 192 7.29 -14.02 -7.32
N SER A 193 7.41 -13.55 -6.07
CA SER A 193 7.30 -14.35 -4.86
C SER A 193 7.09 -13.45 -3.64
N SER A 194 6.68 -14.03 -2.51
CA SER A 194 6.56 -13.32 -1.23
C SER A 194 7.89 -12.67 -0.79
N ALA A 195 9.01 -13.37 -0.98
CA ALA A 195 10.35 -12.81 -0.69
C ALA A 195 10.69 -11.62 -1.61
N SER A 196 10.37 -11.71 -2.91
CA SER A 196 10.58 -10.61 -3.87
C SER A 196 9.70 -9.40 -3.55
N LEU A 197 8.47 -9.63 -3.09
CA LEU A 197 7.55 -8.58 -2.65
C LEU A 197 8.10 -7.86 -1.41
N ALA A 198 8.53 -8.60 -0.39
CA ALA A 198 9.13 -8.04 0.82
C ALA A 198 10.36 -7.17 0.49
N ALA A 199 11.31 -7.71 -0.29
CA ALA A 199 12.49 -6.98 -0.73
C ALA A 199 12.14 -5.72 -1.56
N THR A 200 11.08 -5.77 -2.36
CA THR A 200 10.60 -4.60 -3.11
C THR A 200 10.08 -3.53 -2.16
N ILE A 201 9.29 -3.90 -1.15
CA ILE A 201 8.75 -2.97 -0.15
C ILE A 201 9.88 -2.31 0.66
N GLU A 202 10.92 -3.07 1.03
CA GLU A 202 12.15 -2.56 1.67
C GLU A 202 12.92 -1.56 0.82
N ALA A 203 12.87 -1.72 -0.51
CA ALA A 203 13.58 -0.86 -1.45
C ALA A 203 12.83 0.46 -1.76
N ILE A 204 11.54 0.57 -1.47
CA ILE A 204 10.75 1.80 -1.74
C ILE A 204 11.31 3.03 -0.99
N PRO A 205 11.56 3.00 0.33
CA PRO A 205 12.09 4.16 1.03
C PRO A 205 13.42 4.68 0.47
N PRO A 206 14.47 3.85 0.28
CA PRO A 206 15.72 4.35 -0.29
C PRO A 206 15.59 4.81 -1.75
N TYR A 207 14.63 4.28 -2.51
CA TYR A 207 14.40 4.67 -3.91
C TYR A 207 13.64 6.01 -4.07
N LEU A 208 12.55 6.22 -3.31
CA LEU A 208 11.69 7.41 -3.46
C LEU A 208 11.92 8.50 -2.42
N LEU A 209 12.32 8.13 -1.19
CA LEU A 209 12.30 9.03 -0.03
C LEU A 209 13.70 9.47 0.42
N CYS A 210 14.76 8.90 -0.16
CA CYS A 210 16.12 9.20 0.24
C CYS A 210 16.62 10.54 -0.33
N GLY A 211 16.88 11.51 0.55
CA GLY A 211 17.37 12.84 0.20
C GLY A 211 18.88 12.95 -0.02
N THR A 212 19.65 11.89 0.23
CA THR A 212 21.12 11.94 0.37
C THR A 212 21.92 11.37 -0.82
N GLY A 213 21.27 11.03 -1.93
CA GLY A 213 21.92 10.47 -3.14
C GLY A 213 21.45 11.11 -4.47
N LYS A 214 21.62 10.39 -5.60
CA LYS A 214 21.01 10.73 -6.90
C LYS A 214 19.49 10.72 -6.73
N LYS A 215 18.90 11.91 -6.57
CA LYS A 215 17.46 12.08 -6.39
C LYS A 215 16.72 11.49 -7.58
N HIS A 216 15.85 10.51 -7.30
CA HIS A 216 14.89 10.03 -8.29
C HIS A 216 13.99 11.20 -8.73
N PHE A 217 13.54 11.24 -9.98
CA PHE A 217 12.71 12.33 -10.51
C PHE A 217 11.44 12.58 -9.66
N SER A 218 10.87 11.52 -9.09
CA SER A 218 9.69 11.58 -8.22
C SER A 218 9.98 11.89 -6.74
N SER A 219 11.24 12.05 -6.34
CA SER A 219 11.63 12.25 -4.92
C SER A 219 11.21 13.60 -4.34
N GLY A 220 10.86 14.57 -5.19
CA GLY A 220 10.30 15.86 -4.76
C GLY A 220 8.79 15.82 -4.47
N ARG A 221 8.13 14.68 -4.67
CA ARG A 221 6.68 14.51 -4.55
C ARG A 221 6.34 13.66 -3.33
N ALA A 222 5.17 13.91 -2.75
CA ALA A 222 4.63 13.04 -1.72
C ALA A 222 4.27 11.66 -2.31
N LEU A 223 4.60 10.59 -1.59
CA LEU A 223 4.11 9.26 -1.90
C LEU A 223 2.67 9.15 -1.39
N GLU A 224 1.71 9.19 -2.30
CA GLU A 224 0.28 9.28 -1.98
C GLU A 224 -0.37 7.92 -1.73
N ALA A 225 0.10 6.89 -2.42
CA ALA A 225 -0.40 5.53 -2.26
C ALA A 225 0.66 4.48 -2.61
N VAL A 226 0.59 3.37 -1.87
CA VAL A 226 1.21 2.09 -2.23
C VAL A 226 0.07 1.12 -2.47
N LEU A 227 -0.07 0.64 -3.70
CA LEU A 227 -1.15 -0.23 -4.15
C LEU A 227 -0.60 -1.64 -4.37
N LEU A 228 -1.32 -2.66 -3.90
CA LEU A 228 -0.95 -4.07 -4.07
C LEU A 228 -2.11 -4.80 -4.75
N ASP A 229 -1.88 -5.30 -5.97
CA ASP A 229 -2.86 -6.06 -6.76
C ASP A 229 -2.17 -7.33 -7.31
N SER A 230 -2.48 -8.55 -6.85
CA SER A 230 -3.37 -8.98 -5.79
C SER A 230 -2.60 -9.57 -4.60
N VAL A 231 -3.06 -9.29 -3.38
CA VAL A 231 -2.46 -9.86 -2.14
C VAL A 231 -2.42 -11.40 -2.15
N SER A 232 -3.34 -12.04 -2.85
CA SER A 232 -3.48 -13.50 -2.87
C SER A 232 -2.55 -14.23 -3.84
N ALA A 233 -1.72 -13.52 -4.61
CA ALA A 233 -1.00 -14.10 -5.75
C ALA A 233 -0.05 -15.24 -5.38
N PHE A 234 0.63 -15.14 -4.22
CA PHE A 234 1.66 -16.10 -3.84
C PHE A 234 1.17 -17.22 -2.90
N VAL A 235 -0.08 -17.16 -2.44
CA VAL A 235 -0.61 -18.07 -1.40
C VAL A 235 -0.43 -19.54 -1.77
N TYR A 236 -0.65 -19.92 -3.02
CA TYR A 236 -0.51 -21.31 -3.46
C TYR A 236 0.93 -21.73 -3.69
N GLN A 237 1.77 -20.81 -4.17
CA GLN A 237 3.20 -21.03 -4.35
C GLN A 237 3.88 -21.26 -3.00
N ASP A 238 3.62 -20.38 -2.03
CA ASP A 238 4.18 -20.47 -0.68
C ASP A 238 3.78 -21.77 0.02
N ARG A 239 2.54 -22.23 -0.18
CA ARG A 239 2.07 -23.54 0.32
C ARG A 239 2.78 -24.72 -0.33
N ALA A 240 3.01 -24.66 -1.64
CA ALA A 240 3.73 -25.72 -2.35
C ALA A 240 5.19 -25.81 -1.90
N ASP A 241 5.85 -24.66 -1.74
CA ASP A 241 7.24 -24.56 -1.29
C ASP A 241 7.39 -25.06 0.16
N SER A 242 6.43 -24.72 1.03
CA SER A 242 6.39 -25.23 2.41
C SER A 242 6.28 -26.76 2.46
N ASN A 243 5.42 -27.35 1.63
CA ASN A 243 5.28 -28.81 1.57
C ASN A 243 6.54 -29.50 1.02
N ASN A 244 7.21 -28.92 0.03
CA ASN A 244 8.47 -29.45 -0.50
C ASN A 244 9.61 -29.40 0.52
N ASN A 245 9.69 -28.32 1.31
CA ASN A 245 10.68 -28.19 2.38
C ASN A 245 10.45 -29.22 3.50
N ASN A 246 9.19 -29.49 3.86
CA ASN A 246 8.86 -30.52 4.86
C ASN A 246 9.20 -31.94 4.38
N ASN A 247 8.99 -32.23 3.10
CA ASN A 247 9.35 -33.54 2.52
C ASN A 247 10.85 -33.75 2.35
N SER A 248 11.65 -32.68 2.25
CA SER A 248 13.11 -32.76 2.11
C SER A 248 13.85 -32.80 3.46
N ALA A 249 13.21 -32.38 4.56
CA ALA A 249 13.74 -32.51 5.92
C ALA A 249 13.51 -33.91 6.55
N GLY A 250 12.66 -34.74 5.93
CA GLY A 250 12.33 -36.10 6.37
C GLY A 250 13.03 -37.21 5.58
N GLY A 251 14.34 -37.14 5.40
CA GLY A 251 15.10 -38.23 4.76
C GLY A 251 15.23 -39.46 5.66
N PRO A 252 14.69 -40.65 5.31
CA PRO A 252 14.96 -41.87 6.03
C PRO A 252 16.36 -42.37 5.72
N ASN A 253 16.99 -42.90 6.77
CA ASN A 253 18.25 -43.63 6.75
C ASN A 253 18.27 -44.75 5.69
N HIS A 254 19.46 -44.98 5.15
CA HIS A 254 19.87 -45.84 4.03
C HIS A 254 19.27 -47.27 3.95
N LYS A 255 19.03 -47.77 2.72
CA LYS A 255 19.63 -49.01 2.16
C LYS A 255 19.46 -49.09 0.63
N PRO A 256 20.51 -49.45 -0.14
CA PRO A 256 20.36 -49.69 -1.56
C PRO A 256 19.82 -51.11 -1.78
N SER A 257 18.74 -51.26 -2.54
CA SER A 257 18.34 -52.53 -3.14
C SER A 257 17.99 -52.26 -4.59
N GLY A 258 18.67 -52.97 -5.49
CA GLY A 258 18.60 -52.73 -6.93
C GLY A 258 17.29 -53.15 -7.58
N GLY A 259 17.22 -52.83 -8.87
CA GLY A 259 16.38 -53.55 -9.83
C GLY A 259 15.32 -52.72 -10.53
N ASN A 260 15.60 -52.46 -11.81
CA ASN A 260 14.68 -52.29 -12.93
C ASN A 260 13.94 -50.96 -13.14
N ALA A 261 14.55 -50.21 -14.05
CA ALA A 261 13.95 -49.38 -15.09
C ALA A 261 12.48 -49.68 -15.42
N PHE A 262 11.67 -48.62 -15.44
CA PHE A 262 10.57 -48.52 -16.41
C PHE A 262 10.44 -47.08 -16.88
N VAL A 263 10.85 -46.87 -18.14
CA VAL A 263 10.61 -45.65 -18.92
C VAL A 263 9.14 -45.64 -19.34
N LYS A 264 8.43 -44.55 -19.08
CA LYS A 264 7.22 -44.21 -19.85
C LYS A 264 7.28 -42.77 -20.31
N ARG A 265 7.51 -42.63 -21.63
CA ARG A 265 7.13 -41.46 -22.43
C ARG A 265 5.62 -41.28 -22.34
N TYR A 266 5.16 -40.04 -22.24
CA TYR A 266 3.84 -39.66 -22.74
C TYR A 266 4.01 -38.48 -23.70
N GLN A 267 3.68 -38.78 -24.95
CA GLN A 267 3.32 -37.83 -25.99
C GLN A 267 1.82 -37.51 -25.84
N ASP A 268 1.48 -36.26 -26.10
CA ASP A 268 0.23 -35.73 -26.67
C ASP A 268 -1.12 -36.13 -26.05
N ILE A 269 -1.74 -35.16 -25.35
CA ILE A 269 -3.07 -34.56 -25.66
C ILE A 269 -3.01 -33.07 -25.31
#